data_AF-A0A0L1IJG1-F1
#
_entry.id   AF-A0A0L1IJG1-F1
#
_cell.length_a   1.000
_cell.length_b   1.000
_cell.length_c   1.000
_cell.angle_alpha   90.00
_cell.angle_beta   90.00
_cell.angle_gamma   90.00
#
_symmetry.space_group_name_H-M   'P 1'
#
loop_
_entity.id
_entity.type
_entity.pdbx_description
1 polymer ?
#
loop_
_entity_poly.entity_id
_entity_poly.type
_entity_poly.pdbx_seq_one_letter_code
_entity_poly.pdbx_strand_id
1 'polypeptide(L)'
;MKLKTKLLIAGAIVLTSSGGATTTWYVQTQKSKSIHLNSLITNLDLGIIDQDELNNKNELTRIITNLNTNSKIDFNKLDFHIQDNKIIVKPNKDGQKDYKGEVEFIFQISKELSNVINVTNLGIINRSDKTNQNLLLNLIKEKNPGLDINKIQLDIQQNKVIVKPKTGDKTYKGVVELVFKVTQDLTTLITITDLDAIVQDDLQRNKLIEIIKSKNPNIEIDFSKLDLIKKFPILDTI
;
A
#
# COMPACT_ATOMS: atom_id res chain seq x y z
N MET A 1 -37.22 35.86 19.95
CA MET A 1 -37.52 34.51 20.51
C MET A 1 -36.44 34.18 21.53
N LYS A 2 -36.83 34.03 22.80
CA LYS A 2 -35.94 34.03 23.97
C LYS A 2 -35.08 32.76 24.04
N LEU A 3 -33.85 32.98 24.48
CA LEU A 3 -32.87 31.97 24.85
C LEU A 3 -33.16 31.46 26.28
N LYS A 4 -33.08 30.12 26.42
CA LYS A 4 -32.26 29.39 27.38
C LYS A 4 -32.69 29.18 28.85
N THR A 5 -32.60 27.88 29.20
CA THR A 5 -31.94 27.28 30.36
C THR A 5 -32.84 26.74 31.48
N LYS A 6 -32.83 25.40 31.55
CA LYS A 6 -33.32 24.57 32.63
C LYS A 6 -32.44 24.69 33.87
N LEU A 7 -33.12 24.91 34.99
CA LEU A 7 -33.01 24.26 36.29
C LEU A 7 -31.60 24.01 36.86
N LEU A 8 -31.25 24.79 37.89
CA LEU A 8 -30.28 24.41 38.92
C LEU A 8 -31.03 24.31 40.24
N ILE A 9 -30.89 23.15 40.87
CA ILE A 9 -31.59 22.72 42.09
C ILE A 9 -31.15 23.60 43.26
N ALA A 10 -32.11 24.28 43.89
CA ALA A 10 -31.91 25.03 45.12
C ALA A 10 -31.98 24.07 46.32
N GLY A 11 -30.86 23.83 46.98
CA GLY A 11 -30.84 23.26 48.32
C GLY A 11 -31.20 24.35 49.32
N ALA A 12 -32.41 24.29 49.89
CA ALA A 12 -32.82 25.16 50.98
C ALA A 12 -32.17 24.69 52.29
N ILE A 13 -31.46 25.58 52.97
CA ILE A 13 -31.11 25.41 54.39
C ILE A 13 -31.81 26.55 55.14
N VAL A 14 -32.80 26.18 55.94
CA VAL A 14 -33.44 27.07 56.91
C VAL A 14 -32.49 27.25 58.09
N LEU A 15 -32.17 28.49 58.44
CA LEU A 15 -31.59 28.83 59.74
C LEU A 15 -32.36 30.02 60.32
N THR A 16 -33.10 29.73 61.39
CA THR A 16 -33.73 30.74 62.25
C THR A 16 -32.68 31.33 63.19
N SER A 17 -32.42 32.63 63.09
CA SER A 17 -32.12 33.48 64.24
C SER A 17 -32.00 34.95 63.82
N SER A 18 -32.60 35.80 64.64
CA SER A 18 -32.55 37.25 64.60
C SER A 18 -31.14 37.77 64.87
N GLY A 19 -30.58 38.54 63.93
CA GLY A 19 -29.32 39.26 64.12
C GLY A 19 -28.71 39.63 62.77
N GLY A 20 -28.55 40.93 62.51
CA GLY A 20 -28.02 41.43 61.25
C GLY A 20 -26.62 40.89 60.98
N ALA A 21 -26.46 40.17 59.87
CA ALA A 21 -25.17 39.84 59.30
C ALA A 21 -25.34 39.75 57.78
N THR A 22 -24.62 40.61 57.05
CA THR A 22 -24.52 40.56 55.59
C THR A 22 -23.90 39.23 55.19
N THR A 23 -24.70 38.31 54.67
CA THR A 23 -24.18 37.05 54.12
C THR A 23 -23.58 37.33 52.75
N THR A 24 -22.26 37.45 52.69
CA THR A 24 -21.51 37.42 51.44
C THR A 24 -21.53 35.98 50.92
N TRP A 25 -22.26 35.76 49.83
CA TRP A 25 -22.26 34.49 49.12
C TRP A 25 -20.90 34.27 48.47
N TYR A 26 -20.07 33.42 49.06
CA TYR A 26 -18.91 32.87 48.38
C TYR A 26 -19.42 31.84 47.36
N VAL A 27 -19.59 32.29 46.11
CA VAL A 27 -19.64 31.37 44.97
C VAL A 27 -18.24 30.79 44.83
N GLN A 28 -18.00 29.63 45.45
CA GLN A 28 -16.81 28.84 45.16
C GLN A 28 -16.96 28.29 43.75
N THR A 29 -16.51 29.09 42.78
CA THR A 29 -16.32 28.64 41.40
C THR A 29 -15.34 27.48 41.46
N GLN A 30 -15.82 26.25 41.27
CA GLN A 30 -14.93 25.13 41.01
C GLN A 30 -14.16 25.48 39.75
N LYS A 31 -12.88 25.87 39.89
CA LYS A 31 -11.96 25.99 38.77
C LYS A 31 -11.92 24.61 38.11
N SER A 32 -12.61 24.45 37.00
CA SER A 32 -12.46 23.30 36.11
C SER A 32 -10.99 23.24 35.75
N LYS A 33 -10.27 22.28 36.34
CA LYS A 33 -8.83 22.11 36.14
C LYS A 33 -8.65 21.56 34.74
N SER A 34 -8.17 22.40 33.82
CA SER A 34 -7.87 21.96 32.46
C SER A 34 -6.86 20.81 32.47
N ILE A 35 -7.13 19.80 31.65
CA ILE A 35 -6.36 18.55 31.57
C ILE A 35 -5.21 18.77 30.59
N HIS A 36 -4.00 18.29 30.92
CA HIS A 36 -2.88 18.42 30.00
C HIS A 36 -3.00 17.41 28.86
N LEU A 37 -2.81 17.83 27.60
CA LEU A 37 -3.01 16.89 26.47
C LEU A 37 -2.05 15.69 26.53
N ASN A 38 -0.79 15.88 26.95
CA ASN A 38 0.18 14.79 27.17
C ASN A 38 -0.25 13.73 28.22
N SER A 39 -1.25 14.00 29.06
CA SER A 39 -1.78 12.96 29.96
C SER A 39 -2.85 12.08 29.30
N LEU A 40 -3.38 12.50 28.15
CA LEU A 40 -4.41 11.79 27.39
C LEU A 40 -3.82 11.14 26.14
N ILE A 41 -2.89 11.82 25.48
CA ILE A 41 -2.21 11.36 24.27
C ILE A 41 -0.83 10.86 24.68
N THR A 42 -0.63 9.56 24.57
CA THR A 42 0.64 8.90 24.96
C THR A 42 1.36 8.30 23.76
N ASN A 43 0.64 7.88 22.73
CA ASN A 43 1.21 7.46 21.48
C ASN A 43 1.27 8.65 20.51
N LEU A 44 2.50 9.08 20.22
CA LEU A 44 2.82 10.25 19.41
C LEU A 44 3.28 9.89 17.99
N ASP A 45 3.49 8.61 17.69
CA ASP A 45 3.89 8.16 16.36
C ASP A 45 2.65 7.68 15.60
N LEU A 46 2.28 8.43 14.55
CA LEU A 46 1.15 8.07 13.68
C LEU A 46 1.52 7.01 12.64
N GLY A 47 2.81 6.67 12.55
CA GLY A 47 3.33 5.76 11.55
C GLY A 47 3.31 6.36 10.15
N ILE A 48 3.00 5.53 9.15
CA ILE A 48 2.92 5.95 7.76
C ILE A 48 1.49 6.39 7.46
N ILE A 49 1.34 7.59 6.92
CA ILE A 49 0.07 8.19 6.49
C ILE A 49 0.17 8.60 5.02
N ASP A 50 -0.94 8.53 4.31
CA ASP A 50 -0.99 9.10 2.97
C ASP A 50 -1.35 10.60 3.01
N GLN A 51 -1.15 11.29 1.88
CA GLN A 51 -1.40 12.73 1.78
C GLN A 51 -2.88 13.09 1.93
N ASP A 52 -3.78 12.19 1.55
CA ASP A 52 -5.23 12.43 1.60
C ASP A 52 -5.74 12.30 3.04
N GLU A 53 -5.22 11.32 3.80
CA GLU A 53 -5.38 11.17 5.24
C GLU A 53 -4.86 12.40 5.98
N LEU A 54 -3.67 12.90 5.61
CA LEU A 54 -3.06 14.09 6.23
C LEU A 54 -3.91 15.35 6.02
N ASN A 55 -4.49 15.52 4.83
CA ASN A 55 -5.30 16.68 4.50
C ASN A 55 -6.73 16.62 5.07
N ASN A 56 -7.11 15.52 5.73
CA ASN A 56 -8.45 15.31 6.27
C ASN A 56 -8.44 15.24 7.81
N LYS A 57 -8.97 16.29 8.46
CA LYS A 57 -9.06 16.38 9.92
C LYS A 57 -9.79 15.19 10.57
N ASN A 58 -10.83 14.66 9.92
CA ASN A 58 -11.59 13.53 10.45
C ASN A 58 -10.77 12.24 10.41
N GLU A 59 -10.00 12.02 9.34
CA GLU A 59 -9.09 10.86 9.24
C GLU A 59 -7.96 10.96 10.26
N LEU A 60 -7.31 12.11 10.41
CA LEU A 60 -6.30 12.34 11.45
C LEU A 60 -6.87 12.07 12.85
N THR A 61 -8.07 12.57 13.13
CA THR A 61 -8.77 12.33 14.40
C THR A 61 -9.00 10.83 14.64
N ARG A 62 -9.46 10.11 13.61
CA ARG A 62 -9.67 8.66 13.67
C ARG A 62 -8.35 7.91 13.95
N ILE A 63 -7.27 8.26 13.26
CA ILE A 63 -5.94 7.65 13.46
C ILE A 63 -5.45 7.88 14.89
N ILE A 64 -5.48 9.13 15.38
CA ILE A 64 -5.03 9.47 16.73
C ILE A 64 -5.87 8.73 17.79
N THR A 65 -7.19 8.68 17.61
CA THR A 65 -8.11 7.96 18.52
C THR A 65 -7.81 6.47 18.56
N ASN A 66 -7.55 5.85 17.41
CA ASN A 66 -7.21 4.43 17.33
C ASN A 66 -5.86 4.09 17.98
N LEU A 67 -4.91 5.02 17.98
CA LEU A 67 -3.61 4.83 18.65
C LEU A 67 -3.67 5.13 20.16
N ASN A 68 -4.65 5.94 20.57
CA ASN A 68 -4.84 6.39 21.95
C ASN A 68 -6.25 6.01 22.44
N THR A 69 -6.63 4.73 22.29
CA THR A 69 -8.00 4.21 22.51
C THR A 69 -8.60 4.50 23.89
N ASN A 70 -7.77 4.75 24.90
CA ASN A 70 -8.21 5.04 26.27
C ASN A 70 -8.46 6.54 26.51
N SER A 71 -8.27 7.40 25.51
CA SER A 71 -8.35 8.85 25.64
C SER A 71 -9.74 9.36 25.24
N LYS A 72 -10.46 9.97 26.19
CA LYS A 72 -11.71 10.71 25.90
C LYS A 72 -11.37 12.13 25.49
N ILE A 73 -10.96 12.29 24.24
CA ILE A 73 -10.57 13.58 23.67
C ILE A 73 -11.67 14.09 22.74
N ASP A 74 -12.09 15.33 22.93
CA ASP A 74 -12.98 16.04 22.00
C ASP A 74 -12.15 16.84 20.99
N PHE A 75 -11.91 16.25 19.81
CA PHE A 75 -11.08 16.85 18.76
C PHE A 75 -11.70 18.10 18.10
N ASN A 76 -12.99 18.38 18.34
CA ASN A 76 -13.59 19.65 17.89
C ASN A 76 -13.05 20.85 18.67
N LYS A 77 -12.50 20.60 19.85
CA LYS A 77 -11.89 21.60 20.74
C LYS A 77 -10.39 21.75 20.50
N LEU A 78 -9.84 21.09 19.48
CA LEU A 78 -8.43 21.10 19.16
C LEU A 78 -8.18 21.65 17.76
N ASP A 79 -7.09 22.40 17.64
CA ASP A 79 -6.51 22.86 16.39
C ASP A 79 -5.32 21.98 16.01
N PHE A 80 -5.20 21.72 14.70
CA PHE A 80 -4.15 20.91 14.11
C PHE A 80 -3.30 21.82 13.23
N HIS A 81 -2.00 21.85 13.49
CA HIS A 81 -1.04 22.54 12.67
C HIS A 81 -0.10 21.51 12.04
N ILE A 82 -0.31 21.26 10.75
CA ILE A 82 0.42 20.25 9.97
C ILE A 82 1.69 20.88 9.40
N GLN A 83 2.79 20.16 9.54
CA GLN A 83 4.10 20.45 8.96
C GLN A 83 4.59 19.22 8.19
N ASP A 84 5.75 19.31 7.53
CA ASP A 84 6.21 18.27 6.59
C ASP A 84 6.35 16.86 7.19
N ASN A 85 6.72 16.76 8.47
CA ASN A 85 6.94 15.48 9.16
C ASN A 85 6.29 15.39 10.54
N LYS A 86 5.47 16.38 10.90
CA LYS A 86 4.84 16.45 12.21
C LYS A 86 3.52 17.20 12.24
N ILE A 87 2.72 16.90 13.26
CA ILE A 87 1.45 17.59 13.52
C ILE A 87 1.49 18.12 14.95
N ILE A 88 1.31 19.42 15.11
CA ILE A 88 1.18 20.05 16.43
C ILE A 88 -0.31 20.19 16.72
N VAL A 89 -0.75 19.59 17.83
CA VAL A 89 -2.13 19.63 18.31
C VAL A 89 -2.20 20.44 19.59
N LYS A 90 -3.08 21.45 19.60
CA LYS A 90 -3.28 22.34 20.76
C LYS A 90 -4.75 22.70 20.95
N PRO A 91 -5.16 23.11 22.17
CA PRO A 91 -6.52 23.56 22.42
C PRO A 91 -6.86 24.80 21.60
N ASN A 92 -7.99 24.78 20.90
CA ASN A 92 -8.54 25.95 20.23
C ASN A 92 -9.25 26.86 21.24
N LYS A 93 -9.87 27.95 20.78
CA LYS A 93 -10.56 28.92 21.65
C LYS A 93 -11.59 28.28 22.58
N ASP A 94 -12.31 27.27 22.09
CA ASP A 94 -13.34 26.57 22.86
C ASP A 94 -12.73 25.50 23.78
N GLY A 95 -11.61 24.92 23.39
CA GLY A 95 -10.90 23.88 24.15
C GLY A 95 -10.03 24.36 25.30
N GLN A 96 -9.63 25.62 25.35
CA GLN A 96 -8.72 26.15 26.39
C GLN A 96 -9.24 26.01 27.83
N LYS A 97 -10.56 25.85 28.02
CA LYS A 97 -11.18 25.61 29.33
C LYS A 97 -11.05 24.15 29.78
N ASP A 98 -10.96 23.23 28.83
CA ASP A 98 -10.96 21.79 29.06
C ASP A 98 -9.55 21.21 29.00
N TYR A 99 -8.70 21.77 28.12
CA TYR A 99 -7.38 21.25 27.80
C TYR A 99 -6.30 22.33 27.92
N LYS A 100 -5.07 21.91 28.23
CA LYS A 100 -3.87 22.76 28.23
C LYS A 100 -2.65 22.02 27.68
N GLY A 101 -1.63 22.77 27.29
CA GLY A 101 -0.41 22.26 26.65
C GLY A 101 -0.61 21.98 25.16
N GLU A 102 0.42 21.41 24.55
CA GLU A 102 0.43 20.98 23.14
C GLU A 102 1.08 19.61 23.02
N VAL A 103 0.78 18.92 21.92
CA VAL A 103 1.30 17.60 21.60
C VAL A 103 1.85 17.60 20.18
N GLU A 104 3.03 17.01 20.01
CA GLU A 104 3.67 16.83 18.72
C GLU A 104 3.54 15.36 18.31
N PHE A 105 2.89 15.13 17.17
CA PHE A 105 2.86 13.84 16.51
C PHE A 105 3.90 13.79 15.40
N ILE A 106 4.57 12.65 15.25
CA ILE A 106 5.47 12.37 14.13
C ILE A 106 4.81 11.39 13.15
N PHE A 107 5.18 11.48 11.88
CA PHE A 107 4.69 10.57 10.85
C PHE A 107 5.68 10.45 9.69
N GLN A 108 5.42 9.48 8.81
CA GLN A 108 6.05 9.35 7.51
C GLN A 108 4.98 9.39 6.40
N ILE A 109 5.31 9.96 5.25
CA ILE A 109 4.39 10.02 4.10
C ILE A 109 4.56 8.79 3.19
N SER A 110 3.44 8.20 2.79
CA SER A 110 3.40 7.15 1.76
C SER A 110 4.03 7.61 0.44
N LYS A 111 4.86 6.75 -0.16
CA LYS A 111 5.51 7.04 -1.44
C LYS A 111 4.66 6.57 -2.61
N GLU A 112 4.58 7.35 -3.67
CA GLU A 112 3.96 6.88 -4.93
C GLU A 112 4.82 5.79 -5.57
N LEU A 113 4.21 4.66 -5.95
CA LEU A 113 4.93 3.57 -6.61
C LEU A 113 5.57 4.01 -7.93
N SER A 114 4.94 4.93 -8.66
CA SER A 114 5.48 5.50 -9.90
C SER A 114 6.78 6.30 -9.70
N ASN A 115 7.02 6.82 -8.49
CA ASN A 115 8.27 7.51 -8.15
C ASN A 115 9.40 6.54 -7.78
N VAL A 116 9.07 5.29 -7.49
CA VAL A 116 10.01 4.25 -7.03
C VAL A 116 10.29 3.24 -8.15
N ILE A 117 9.31 2.99 -9.02
CA ILE A 117 9.40 2.09 -10.17
C ILE A 117 9.61 2.93 -11.43
N ASN A 118 10.86 3.22 -11.73
CA ASN A 118 11.25 3.99 -12.91
C ASN A 118 11.45 3.11 -14.16
N VAL A 119 11.72 1.81 -13.95
CA VAL A 119 11.93 0.84 -15.03
C VAL A 119 10.74 -0.11 -15.07
N THR A 120 9.86 0.10 -16.05
CA THR A 120 8.63 -0.67 -16.25
C THR A 120 8.77 -1.82 -17.26
N ASN A 121 9.83 -1.82 -18.08
CA ASN A 121 10.14 -2.92 -18.98
C ASN A 121 11.10 -3.91 -18.33
N LEU A 122 10.61 -5.12 -18.05
CA LEU A 122 11.37 -6.18 -17.41
C LEU A 122 12.26 -6.97 -18.38
N GLY A 123 12.11 -6.75 -19.69
CA GLY A 123 12.91 -7.43 -20.72
C GLY A 123 12.30 -8.75 -21.17
N ILE A 124 13.16 -9.72 -21.51
CA ILE A 124 12.76 -11.05 -21.99
C ILE A 124 12.81 -12.03 -20.82
N ILE A 125 11.73 -12.79 -20.62
CA ILE A 125 11.67 -13.88 -19.64
C ILE A 125 11.24 -15.18 -20.32
N ASN A 126 11.60 -16.33 -19.75
CA ASN A 126 11.12 -17.60 -20.27
C ASN A 126 9.60 -17.74 -20.05
N ARG A 127 8.91 -18.36 -21.02
CA ARG A 127 7.46 -18.62 -20.95
C ARG A 127 7.08 -19.45 -19.73
N SER A 128 7.95 -20.36 -19.28
CA SER A 128 7.77 -21.16 -18.06
C SER A 128 7.78 -20.31 -16.78
N ASP A 129 8.51 -19.19 -16.81
CA ASP A 129 8.78 -18.38 -15.62
C ASP A 129 7.82 -17.19 -15.48
N LYS A 130 6.98 -16.95 -16.50
CA LYS A 130 6.11 -15.77 -16.56
C LYS A 130 5.09 -15.66 -15.42
N THR A 131 4.80 -16.75 -14.72
CA THR A 131 3.91 -16.78 -13.55
C THR A 131 4.66 -16.94 -12.23
N ASN A 132 5.99 -17.05 -12.26
CA ASN A 132 6.82 -17.21 -11.07
C ASN A 132 6.97 -15.86 -10.36
N GLN A 133 6.15 -15.64 -9.32
CA GLN A 133 6.14 -14.40 -8.56
C GLN A 133 7.50 -14.04 -7.96
N ASN A 134 8.25 -15.00 -7.43
CA ASN A 134 9.55 -14.73 -6.80
C ASN A 134 10.57 -14.24 -7.83
N LEU A 135 10.62 -14.89 -9.00
CA LEU A 135 11.48 -14.47 -10.10
C LEU A 135 11.12 -13.06 -10.56
N LEU A 136 9.83 -12.77 -10.75
CA LEU A 136 9.36 -11.45 -11.15
C LEU A 136 9.67 -10.39 -10.09
N LEU A 137 9.45 -10.66 -8.80
CA LEU A 137 9.79 -9.75 -7.71
C LEU A 137 11.29 -9.43 -7.69
N ASN A 138 12.14 -10.44 -7.83
CA ASN A 138 13.59 -10.25 -7.89
C ASN A 138 14.00 -9.40 -9.09
N LEU A 139 13.44 -9.67 -10.27
CA LEU A 139 13.72 -8.91 -11.49
C LEU A 139 13.25 -7.45 -11.38
N ILE A 140 12.08 -7.22 -10.78
CA ILE A 140 11.55 -5.88 -10.51
C ILE A 140 12.49 -5.14 -9.55
N LYS A 141 12.95 -5.80 -8.47
CA LYS A 141 13.89 -5.25 -7.48
C LYS A 141 15.24 -4.93 -8.10
N GLU A 142 15.77 -5.81 -8.94
CA GLU A 142 17.03 -5.61 -9.65
C GLU A 142 16.97 -4.33 -10.50
N LYS A 143 15.87 -4.14 -11.24
CA LYS A 143 15.67 -2.96 -12.09
C LYS A 143 15.26 -1.71 -11.31
N ASN A 144 14.68 -1.87 -10.13
CA ASN A 144 14.19 -0.79 -9.26
C ASN A 144 14.69 -1.00 -7.82
N PRO A 145 16.00 -0.79 -7.55
CA PRO A 145 16.62 -1.15 -6.27
C PRO A 145 16.06 -0.39 -5.06
N GLY A 146 15.40 0.75 -5.26
CA GLY A 146 14.71 1.51 -4.21
C GLY A 146 13.38 0.90 -3.74
N LEU A 147 12.85 -0.10 -4.45
CA LEU A 147 11.57 -0.74 -4.13
C LEU A 147 11.73 -1.77 -3.00
N ASP A 148 10.93 -1.69 -1.94
CA ASP A 148 10.82 -2.78 -0.96
C ASP A 148 9.78 -3.80 -1.44
N ILE A 149 10.26 -4.93 -1.96
CA ILE A 149 9.42 -6.01 -2.46
C ILE A 149 8.56 -6.66 -1.38
N ASN A 150 8.91 -6.51 -0.09
CA ASN A 150 8.11 -7.06 1.00
C ASN A 150 6.81 -6.27 1.22
N LYS A 151 6.70 -5.07 0.64
CA LYS A 151 5.61 -4.11 0.83
C LYS A 151 4.64 -4.06 -0.35
N ILE A 152 4.94 -4.78 -1.42
CA ILE A 152 4.12 -4.85 -2.63
C ILE A 152 3.62 -6.26 -2.92
N GLN A 153 2.60 -6.34 -3.76
CA GLN A 153 2.07 -7.58 -4.32
C GLN A 153 1.94 -7.44 -5.83
N LEU A 154 2.02 -8.59 -6.50
CA LEU A 154 1.95 -8.69 -7.95
C LEU A 154 0.60 -9.26 -8.38
N ASP A 155 0.01 -8.68 -9.40
CA ASP A 155 -1.06 -9.28 -10.19
C ASP A 155 -0.55 -9.53 -11.62
N ILE A 156 -0.39 -10.80 -11.98
CA ILE A 156 0.29 -11.22 -13.21
C ILE A 156 -0.74 -11.47 -14.29
N GLN A 157 -0.62 -10.78 -15.42
CA GLN A 157 -1.56 -10.82 -16.52
C GLN A 157 -0.85 -11.02 -17.84
N GLN A 158 -0.87 -12.24 -18.38
CA GLN A 158 -0.24 -12.62 -19.65
C GLN A 158 1.25 -12.23 -19.74
N ASN A 159 1.54 -11.06 -20.35
CA ASN A 159 2.87 -10.50 -20.59
C ASN A 159 3.12 -9.21 -19.79
N LYS A 160 2.32 -9.01 -18.74
CA LYS A 160 2.32 -7.83 -17.87
C LYS A 160 2.27 -8.24 -16.41
N VAL A 161 2.77 -7.35 -15.56
CA VAL A 161 2.64 -7.45 -14.11
C VAL A 161 2.14 -6.11 -13.57
N ILE A 162 1.07 -6.14 -12.81
CA ILE A 162 0.58 -5.00 -12.06
C ILE A 162 1.18 -5.07 -10.65
N VAL A 163 1.95 -4.04 -10.29
CA VAL A 163 2.50 -3.86 -8.95
C VAL A 163 1.60 -2.93 -8.17
N LYS A 164 1.16 -3.38 -7.00
CA LYS A 164 0.34 -2.61 -6.06
C LYS A 164 0.83 -2.82 -4.63
N PRO A 165 0.53 -1.92 -3.68
CA PRO A 165 0.85 -2.13 -2.27
C PRO A 165 0.19 -3.42 -1.75
N LYS A 166 0.84 -4.10 -0.80
CA LYS A 166 0.20 -5.19 -0.06
C LYS A 166 -0.97 -4.64 0.74
N THR A 167 -2.03 -5.43 0.85
CA THR A 167 -3.18 -5.07 1.68
C THR A 167 -2.73 -4.78 3.11
N GLY A 168 -3.11 -3.60 3.63
CA GLY A 168 -2.75 -3.14 4.97
C GLY A 168 -1.36 -2.50 5.09
N ASP A 169 -0.52 -2.55 4.06
CA ASP A 169 0.74 -1.83 4.05
C ASP A 169 0.55 -0.41 3.48
N LYS A 170 1.03 0.58 4.22
CA LYS A 170 0.90 2.01 3.87
C LYS A 170 2.17 2.62 3.28
N THR A 171 3.26 1.86 3.13
CA THR A 171 4.55 2.37 2.67
C THR A 171 4.43 3.01 1.29
N TYR A 172 3.61 2.39 0.43
CA TYR A 172 3.40 2.82 -0.94
C TYR A 172 1.93 3.09 -1.24
N LYS A 173 1.68 3.96 -2.22
CA LYS A 173 0.36 4.18 -2.84
C LYS A 173 0.45 4.14 -4.37
N GLY A 174 -0.71 4.06 -5.01
CA GLY A 174 -0.84 3.95 -6.46
C GLY A 174 -0.65 2.53 -6.99
N VAL A 175 -0.60 2.40 -8.31
CA VAL A 175 -0.45 1.13 -9.03
C VAL A 175 0.44 1.37 -10.24
N VAL A 176 1.33 0.43 -10.55
CA VAL A 176 2.22 0.52 -11.73
C VAL A 176 2.09 -0.75 -12.56
N GLU A 177 1.93 -0.58 -13.88
CA GLU A 177 1.98 -1.67 -14.85
C GLU A 177 3.40 -1.83 -15.39
N LEU A 178 3.88 -3.07 -15.40
CA LEU A 178 5.15 -3.48 -15.96
C LEU A 178 4.92 -4.47 -17.09
N VAL A 179 5.78 -4.45 -18.09
CA VAL A 179 5.68 -5.28 -19.29
C VAL A 179 6.91 -6.15 -19.46
N PHE A 180 6.74 -7.33 -20.06
CA PHE A 180 7.83 -8.21 -20.45
C PHE A 180 7.51 -8.91 -21.76
N LYS A 181 8.56 -9.39 -22.44
CA LYS A 181 8.43 -10.30 -23.58
C LYS A 181 8.69 -11.71 -23.10
N VAL A 182 7.99 -12.68 -23.68
CA VAL A 182 8.25 -14.10 -23.41
C VAL A 182 9.06 -14.71 -24.53
N THR A 183 10.08 -15.46 -24.17
CA THR A 183 10.76 -16.40 -25.07
C THR A 183 10.42 -17.82 -24.67
N GLN A 184 10.51 -18.76 -25.60
CA GLN A 184 10.31 -20.16 -25.34
C GLN A 184 11.43 -20.96 -25.97
N ASP A 185 12.02 -21.86 -25.19
CA ASP A 185 13.07 -22.75 -25.68
C ASP A 185 12.44 -23.81 -26.61
N LEU A 186 12.94 -23.89 -27.83
CA LEU A 186 12.47 -24.86 -28.83
C LEU A 186 12.67 -26.30 -28.38
N THR A 187 13.68 -26.58 -27.56
CA THR A 187 13.93 -27.94 -27.03
C THR A 187 12.85 -28.38 -26.05
N THR A 188 12.19 -27.44 -25.38
CA THR A 188 11.04 -27.74 -24.50
C THR A 188 9.75 -27.99 -25.29
N LEU A 189 9.72 -27.59 -26.56
CA LEU A 189 8.57 -27.76 -27.45
C LEU A 189 8.72 -28.98 -28.37
N ILE A 190 9.93 -29.21 -28.91
CA ILE A 190 10.30 -30.35 -29.75
C ILE A 190 11.04 -31.35 -28.85
N THR A 191 10.29 -32.25 -28.23
CA THR A 191 10.84 -33.26 -27.32
C THR A 191 11.29 -34.52 -28.05
N ILE A 192 10.59 -34.89 -29.12
CA ILE A 192 10.96 -35.99 -30.00
C ILE A 192 11.70 -35.39 -31.20
N THR A 193 13.00 -35.59 -31.22
CA THR A 193 13.93 -35.11 -32.25
C THR A 193 14.30 -36.19 -33.27
N ASP A 194 14.14 -37.47 -32.92
CA ASP A 194 14.24 -38.57 -33.86
C ASP A 194 12.98 -38.62 -34.74
N LEU A 195 13.19 -38.35 -36.03
CA LEU A 195 12.13 -38.29 -37.04
C LEU A 195 11.99 -39.61 -37.80
N ASP A 196 12.67 -40.67 -37.37
CA ASP A 196 12.86 -41.93 -38.08
C ASP A 196 13.52 -41.75 -39.47
N ALA A 197 13.56 -42.83 -40.26
CA ALA A 197 14.00 -42.78 -41.64
C ALA A 197 13.02 -41.96 -42.49
N ILE A 198 13.51 -40.87 -43.08
CA ILE A 198 12.73 -40.02 -43.99
C ILE A 198 13.11 -40.36 -45.43
N VAL A 199 12.12 -40.59 -46.28
CA VAL A 199 12.34 -40.81 -47.71
C VAL A 199 12.77 -39.49 -48.37
N GLN A 200 13.67 -39.55 -49.35
CA GLN A 200 14.23 -38.36 -50.01
C GLN A 200 13.15 -37.38 -50.52
N ASP A 201 12.05 -37.89 -51.06
CA ASP A 201 10.92 -37.10 -51.58
C ASP A 201 10.12 -36.37 -50.49
N ASP A 202 10.32 -36.74 -49.22
CA ASP A 202 9.68 -36.15 -48.05
C ASP A 202 10.52 -35.07 -47.37
N LEU A 203 11.73 -34.80 -47.86
CA LEU A 203 12.59 -33.72 -47.37
C LEU A 203 12.08 -32.31 -47.70
N GLN A 204 10.85 -32.17 -48.20
CA GLN A 204 10.22 -30.87 -48.44
C GLN A 204 9.82 -30.23 -47.11
N ARG A 205 9.97 -28.90 -47.01
CA ARG A 205 9.74 -28.15 -45.76
C ARG A 205 8.40 -28.47 -45.09
N ASN A 206 7.31 -28.48 -45.86
CA ASN A 206 5.96 -28.72 -45.31
C ASN A 206 5.79 -30.14 -44.79
N LYS A 207 6.31 -31.15 -45.52
CA LYS A 207 6.29 -32.55 -45.08
C LYS A 207 7.11 -32.77 -43.81
N LEU A 208 8.28 -32.13 -43.71
CA LEU A 208 9.09 -32.17 -42.48
C LEU A 208 8.34 -31.54 -41.29
N ILE A 209 7.63 -30.43 -41.49
CA ILE A 209 6.79 -29.82 -40.45
C ILE A 209 5.68 -30.78 -40.01
N GLU A 210 5.02 -31.47 -40.95
CA GLU A 210 4.00 -32.47 -40.64
C GLU A 210 4.56 -33.65 -39.83
N ILE A 211 5.74 -34.16 -40.18
CA ILE A 211 6.43 -35.22 -39.43
C ILE A 211 6.81 -34.73 -38.02
N ILE A 212 7.35 -33.51 -37.88
CA ILE A 212 7.69 -32.95 -36.56
C ILE A 212 6.43 -32.83 -35.69
N LYS A 213 5.31 -32.37 -36.27
CA LYS A 213 4.02 -32.24 -35.57
C LYS A 213 3.41 -33.60 -35.21
N SER A 214 3.52 -34.61 -36.08
CA SER A 214 2.99 -35.95 -35.78
C SER A 214 3.75 -36.61 -34.63
N LYS A 215 5.07 -36.40 -34.56
CA LYS A 215 5.92 -36.85 -33.45
C LYS A 215 5.71 -36.03 -32.17
N ASN A 216 5.37 -34.74 -32.30
CA ASN A 216 5.13 -33.84 -31.17
C ASN A 216 3.69 -33.28 -31.20
N PRO A 217 2.65 -34.09 -30.92
CA PRO A 217 1.25 -33.74 -31.19
C PRO A 217 0.72 -32.53 -30.42
N ASN A 218 1.36 -32.16 -29.30
CA ASN A 218 0.98 -30.99 -28.48
C ASN A 218 1.82 -29.74 -28.75
N ILE A 219 2.58 -29.72 -29.85
CA ILE A 219 3.51 -28.62 -30.14
C ILE A 219 2.77 -27.35 -30.57
N GLU A 220 2.87 -26.29 -29.76
CA GLU A 220 2.33 -24.97 -30.07
C GLU A 220 3.44 -24.07 -30.64
N ILE A 221 3.89 -24.36 -31.86
CA ILE A 221 4.91 -23.59 -32.59
C ILE A 221 4.35 -23.02 -33.89
N ASP A 222 4.67 -21.76 -34.14
CA ASP A 222 4.53 -21.13 -35.44
C ASP A 222 5.78 -21.39 -36.31
N PHE A 223 5.73 -22.47 -37.10
CA PHE A 223 6.83 -22.88 -37.99
C PHE A 223 7.13 -21.89 -39.13
N SER A 224 6.28 -20.88 -39.35
CA SER A 224 6.58 -19.79 -40.30
C SER A 224 7.72 -18.89 -39.80
N LYS A 225 7.99 -18.89 -38.49
CA LYS A 225 9.03 -18.08 -37.83
C LYS A 225 10.35 -18.82 -37.61
N LEU A 226 10.48 -20.05 -38.11
CA LEU A 226 11.65 -20.90 -37.90
C LEU A 226 12.34 -21.22 -39.22
N ASP A 227 13.64 -21.49 -39.19
CA ASP A 227 14.36 -22.06 -40.33
C ASP A 227 14.69 -23.52 -40.08
N LEU A 228 14.31 -24.37 -41.04
CA LEU A 228 14.61 -25.79 -41.02
C LEU A 228 15.89 -26.04 -41.82
N ILE A 229 16.99 -26.27 -41.09
CA ILE A 229 18.31 -26.50 -41.67
C ILE A 229 18.55 -28.01 -41.77
N LYS A 230 18.76 -28.51 -43.00
CA LYS A 230 19.16 -29.89 -43.25
C LYS A 230 20.66 -30.01 -43.07
N LYS A 231 21.11 -30.91 -42.19
CA LYS A 231 22.52 -31.27 -42.06
C LYS A 231 22.68 -32.73 -42.43
N PHE A 232 23.46 -32.99 -43.48
CA PHE A 232 23.90 -34.33 -43.82
C PHE A 232 25.23 -34.58 -43.10
N PRO A 233 25.41 -35.73 -42.43
CA PRO A 233 26.71 -36.07 -41.88
C PRO A 233 27.74 -36.08 -43.00
N ILE A 234 28.84 -35.35 -42.81
CA ILE A 234 30.01 -35.48 -43.68
C ILE A 234 30.60 -36.84 -43.32
N LEU A 235 30.50 -37.80 -44.24
CA LEU A 235 31.25 -39.04 -44.12
C LEU A 235 32.72 -38.68 -44.30
N ASP A 236 33.47 -38.61 -43.20
CA ASP A 236 34.93 -38.56 -43.25
C ASP A 236 35.38 -39.77 -44.05
N THR A 237 35.82 -39.50 -45.28
CA THR A 237 36.25 -40.52 -46.21
C THR A 237 37.64 -40.95 -45.74
N ILE A 238 37.73 -42.12 -45.13
CA ILE A 238 39.00 -42.77 -44.73
C ILE A 238 39.74 -43.22 -45.99
#